data_AF-A0A9I9CBU6-F1
#
_entry.id   AF-A0A9I9CBU6-F1
#
_cell.length_a   1.000
_cell.length_b   1.000
_cell.length_c   1.000
_cell.angle_alpha   90.00
_cell.angle_beta   90.00
_cell.angle_gamma   90.00
#
_symmetry.space_group_name_H-M   'P 1'
#
loop_
_entity.id
_entity.type
_entity.pdbx_description
1 polymer ?
#
loop_
_entity_poly.entity_id
_entity_poly.type
_entity_poly.pdbx_seq_one_letter_code
_entity_poly.pdbx_strand_id
1 'polypeptide(L)'
;AIWDPHFGQPAVEAFTRGGALGPVNIAYSGVYQWWYTIGLRTNGDLYTGALFLLFLSAISLIAGWLHLQPKWKPSVSWFKNAESRLNHHLSGLFGVSSLAWTGHLVHVAIPASRGESVRWNNFLDVLPHPQGLGPLFTGAGTAILTLLGGFHPQTQSLWLTDMAHHHLAIAFIFLVAGHMYRTNFGIGHSIKDLLEAHIPPGGRLGRGH
;
A
#
# COMPACT_ATOMS: atom_id res chain seq x y z
N ALA A 1 -7.31 18.77 -19.43
CA ALA A 1 -7.49 19.71 -20.55
C ALA A 1 -6.97 21.08 -20.11
N ILE A 2 -6.50 21.89 -21.04
CA ILE A 2 -6.22 23.31 -20.80
C ILE A 2 -7.46 24.07 -21.24
N TRP A 3 -7.98 24.92 -20.37
CA TRP A 3 -9.03 25.87 -20.70
C TRP A 3 -8.52 27.25 -20.30
N ASP A 4 -8.00 27.98 -21.29
CA ASP A 4 -7.52 29.35 -21.11
C ASP A 4 -8.12 30.24 -22.22
N PRO A 5 -9.06 31.15 -21.88
CA PRO A 5 -9.71 32.00 -22.86
C PRO A 5 -8.76 33.01 -23.53
N HIS A 6 -7.55 33.19 -23.01
CA HIS A 6 -6.55 34.08 -23.59
C HIS A 6 -5.68 33.40 -24.65
N PHE A 7 -5.81 32.08 -24.84
CA PHE A 7 -5.07 31.38 -25.88
C PHE A 7 -5.48 31.87 -27.27
N GLY A 8 -4.53 32.44 -28.00
CA GLY A 8 -4.67 32.60 -29.45
C GLY A 8 -4.63 31.24 -30.16
N GLN A 9 -5.12 31.22 -31.40
CA GLN A 9 -5.13 30.01 -32.24
C GLN A 9 -3.77 29.26 -32.31
N PRO A 10 -2.61 29.94 -32.42
CA PRO A 10 -1.33 29.25 -32.42
C PRO A 10 -1.04 28.48 -31.12
N ALA A 11 -1.50 29.01 -29.97
CA ALA A 11 -1.35 28.32 -28.69
C ALA A 11 -2.29 27.11 -28.61
N VAL A 12 -3.53 27.24 -29.09
CA VAL A 12 -4.47 26.11 -29.15
C VAL A 12 -3.88 24.96 -29.97
N GLU A 13 -3.35 25.25 -31.16
CA GLU A 13 -2.70 24.26 -32.02
C GLU A 13 -1.45 23.68 -31.37
N ALA A 14 -0.58 24.54 -30.81
CA ALA A 14 0.64 24.11 -30.15
C ALA A 14 0.36 23.20 -28.94
N PHE A 15 -0.73 23.38 -28.20
CA PHE A 15 -1.07 22.54 -27.03
C PHE A 15 -2.03 21.38 -27.35
N THR A 16 -2.56 21.28 -28.57
CA THR A 16 -3.33 20.13 -29.03
C THR A 16 -2.38 19.05 -29.51
N ARG A 17 -1.97 18.17 -28.59
CA ARG A 17 -0.94 17.13 -28.83
C ARG A 17 -1.42 15.75 -28.39
N GLY A 18 -0.67 14.72 -28.75
CA GLY A 18 -0.90 13.35 -28.25
C GLY A 18 -2.22 12.72 -28.71
N GLY A 19 -2.74 13.15 -29.87
CA GLY A 19 -4.01 12.67 -30.42
C GLY A 19 -5.26 13.22 -29.73
N ALA A 20 -5.12 14.21 -28.83
CA ALA A 20 -6.26 14.87 -28.21
C ALA A 20 -7.00 15.79 -29.20
N LEU A 21 -8.30 15.97 -28.99
CA LEU A 21 -9.15 16.87 -29.80
C LEU A 21 -9.01 18.36 -29.41
N GLY A 22 -8.20 18.67 -28.41
CA GLY A 22 -7.97 20.05 -27.96
C GLY A 22 -6.77 20.18 -27.01
N PRO A 23 -6.52 21.39 -26.47
CA PRO A 23 -5.34 21.68 -25.66
C PRO A 23 -5.22 20.83 -24.40
N VAL A 24 -4.04 20.23 -24.18
CA VAL A 24 -3.75 19.36 -23.04
C VAL A 24 -2.35 19.58 -22.48
N ASN A 25 -2.18 19.20 -21.21
CA ASN A 25 -0.87 19.08 -20.56
C ASN A 25 -0.40 17.62 -20.64
N ILE A 26 0.88 17.42 -20.97
CA ILE A 26 1.53 16.11 -20.87
C ILE A 26 1.86 15.85 -19.40
N ALA A 27 1.43 14.70 -18.88
CA ALA A 27 1.71 14.31 -17.50
C ALA A 27 3.11 13.71 -17.38
N TYR A 28 3.94 14.27 -16.49
CA TYR A 28 5.27 13.76 -16.17
C TYR A 28 5.37 13.19 -14.74
N SER A 29 4.23 12.99 -14.07
CA SER A 29 4.16 12.51 -12.69
C SER A 29 4.37 11.00 -12.52
N GLY A 30 4.40 10.22 -13.61
CA GLY A 30 4.56 8.77 -13.55
C GLY A 30 3.29 7.97 -13.21
N VAL A 31 2.14 8.64 -13.02
CA VAL A 31 0.89 7.98 -12.58
C VAL A 31 0.37 6.95 -13.58
N TYR A 32 0.60 7.17 -14.88
CA TYR A 32 0.18 6.22 -15.92
C TYR A 32 0.95 4.90 -15.81
N GLN A 33 2.27 4.96 -15.61
CA GLN A 33 3.13 3.79 -15.43
C GLN A 33 2.74 3.03 -14.17
N TRP A 34 2.48 3.75 -13.07
CA TRP A 34 2.09 3.13 -11.81
C TRP A 34 0.73 2.44 -11.91
N TRP A 35 -0.32 3.15 -12.34
CA TRP A 35 -1.68 2.60 -12.45
C TRP A 35 -1.75 1.44 -13.44
N TYR A 36 -1.02 1.53 -14.56
CA TYR A 36 -0.89 0.43 -15.49
C TYR A 36 -0.22 -0.79 -14.83
N THR A 37 0.86 -0.60 -14.07
CA THR A 37 1.56 -1.72 -13.42
C THR A 37 0.68 -2.44 -12.41
N ILE A 38 -0.17 -1.73 -11.66
CA ILE A 38 -1.06 -2.31 -10.65
C ILE A 38 -2.40 -2.84 -11.22
N GLY A 39 -2.57 -2.82 -12.54
CA GLY A 39 -3.69 -3.52 -13.21
C GLY A 39 -4.89 -2.65 -13.64
N LEU A 40 -4.80 -1.32 -13.53
CA LEU A 40 -5.83 -0.43 -14.08
C LEU A 40 -5.67 -0.35 -15.60
N ARG A 41 -6.78 -0.49 -16.33
CA ARG A 41 -6.80 -0.59 -17.80
C ARG A 41 -7.80 0.35 -18.46
N THR A 42 -8.84 0.77 -17.74
CA THR A 42 -9.93 1.57 -18.30
C THR A 42 -10.13 2.87 -17.53
N ASN A 43 -10.77 3.86 -18.17
CA ASN A 43 -11.23 5.06 -17.49
C ASN A 43 -12.23 4.75 -16.37
N GLY A 44 -13.00 3.66 -16.51
CA GLY A 44 -13.92 3.18 -15.46
C GLY A 44 -13.19 2.75 -14.19
N ASP A 45 -12.01 2.12 -14.32
CA ASP A 45 -11.17 1.76 -13.17
C ASP A 45 -10.72 3.01 -12.41
N LEU A 46 -10.24 4.02 -13.15
CA LEU A 46 -9.79 5.30 -12.60
C LEU A 46 -10.93 6.08 -11.95
N TYR A 47 -12.09 6.12 -12.60
CA TYR A 47 -13.28 6.80 -12.09
C TYR A 47 -13.76 6.17 -10.77
N THR A 48 -13.82 4.84 -10.72
CA THR A 48 -14.20 4.11 -9.50
C THR A 48 -13.21 4.37 -8.37
N GLY A 49 -11.91 4.36 -8.66
CA GLY A 49 -10.87 4.72 -7.69
C GLY A 49 -10.99 6.16 -7.17
N ALA A 50 -11.31 7.11 -8.05
CA ALA A 50 -11.51 8.51 -7.66
C ALA A 50 -12.72 8.67 -6.72
N LEU A 51 -13.85 8.02 -7.02
CA LEU A 51 -15.02 8.03 -6.13
C LEU A 51 -14.73 7.36 -4.78
N PHE A 52 -13.98 6.27 -4.78
CA PHE A 52 -13.57 5.60 -3.55
C PHE A 52 -12.70 6.52 -2.66
N LEU A 53 -11.74 7.24 -3.24
CA LEU A 53 -10.92 8.19 -2.49
C LEU A 53 -11.72 9.40 -2.00
N LEU A 54 -12.70 9.88 -2.78
CA LEU A 54 -13.62 10.93 -2.34
C LEU A 54 -14.43 10.47 -1.11
N PHE A 55 -14.92 9.23 -1.14
CA PHE A 55 -15.64 8.63 -0.03
C PHE A 55 -14.76 8.47 1.22
N LEU A 56 -13.52 7.96 1.08
CA LEU A 56 -12.58 7.86 2.19
C LEU A 56 -12.20 9.24 2.78
N SER A 57 -12.09 10.26 1.95
CA SER A 57 -11.87 11.64 2.38
C SER A 57 -13.04 12.14 3.25
N ALA A 58 -14.28 11.90 2.82
CA ALA A 58 -15.46 12.24 3.60
C ALA A 58 -15.49 11.50 4.95
N ILE A 59 -15.20 10.20 4.98
CA ILE A 59 -15.07 9.44 6.24
C ILE A 59 -14.01 10.07 7.15
N SER A 60 -12.84 10.42 6.61
CA SER A 60 -11.74 10.99 7.40
C SER A 60 -12.10 12.33 8.02
N LEU A 61 -12.81 13.20 7.27
CA LEU A 61 -13.32 14.48 7.78
C LEU A 61 -14.36 14.28 8.88
N ILE A 62 -15.29 13.35 8.69
CA ILE A 62 -16.31 13.00 9.69
C ILE A 62 -15.65 12.42 10.94
N ALA A 63 -14.67 11.53 10.81
CA ALA A 63 -13.93 10.97 11.93
C ALA A 63 -13.16 12.06 12.71
N GLY A 64 -12.54 13.00 12.01
CA GLY A 64 -11.88 14.16 12.61
C GLY A 64 -12.85 15.02 13.42
N TRP A 65 -14.00 15.37 12.84
CA TRP A 65 -15.07 16.10 13.54
C TRP A 65 -15.63 15.29 14.73
N LEU A 66 -15.82 13.99 14.58
CA LEU A 66 -16.35 13.10 15.61
C LEU A 66 -15.43 13.05 16.83
N HIS A 67 -14.13 12.92 16.64
CA HIS A 67 -13.14 12.90 17.72
C HIS A 67 -12.90 14.24 18.40
N LEU A 68 -13.54 15.33 17.92
CA LEU A 68 -13.63 16.60 18.64
C LEU A 68 -14.86 16.70 19.54
N GLN A 69 -15.87 15.83 19.35
CA GLN A 69 -17.08 15.85 20.17
C GLN A 69 -16.76 15.41 21.60
N PRO A 70 -17.38 16.01 22.64
CA PRO A 70 -17.06 15.73 24.04
C PRO A 70 -17.07 14.25 24.43
N LYS A 71 -18.00 13.47 23.84
CA LYS A 71 -18.14 12.03 24.11
C LYS A 71 -17.00 11.18 23.55
N TRP A 72 -16.37 11.60 22.45
CA TRP A 72 -15.41 10.78 21.67
C TRP A 72 -13.99 11.34 21.67
N LYS A 73 -13.77 12.44 22.41
CA LYS A 73 -12.46 13.08 22.57
C LYS A 73 -11.49 12.14 23.31
N PRO A 74 -10.38 11.72 22.69
CA PRO A 74 -9.41 10.85 23.36
C PRO A 74 -8.72 11.56 24.54
N SER A 75 -8.38 10.80 25.57
CA SER A 75 -7.62 11.30 26.72
C SER A 75 -6.14 11.51 26.37
N VAL A 76 -5.43 12.28 27.19
CA VAL A 76 -3.96 12.44 27.04
C VAL A 76 -3.23 11.10 27.21
N SER A 77 -3.73 10.21 28.08
CA SER A 77 -3.15 8.87 28.26
C SER A 77 -3.27 8.01 27.01
N TRP A 78 -4.34 8.14 26.23
CA TRP A 78 -4.49 7.48 24.93
C TRP A 78 -3.40 7.93 23.95
N PHE A 79 -3.16 9.25 23.83
CA PHE A 79 -2.13 9.80 22.95
C PHE A 79 -0.70 9.42 23.36
N LYS A 80 -0.45 9.21 24.65
CA LYS A 80 0.86 8.83 25.20
C LYS A 80 1.13 7.32 25.21
N ASN A 81 0.19 6.49 24.78
CA ASN A 81 0.37 5.05 24.73
C ASN A 81 1.22 4.64 23.51
N ALA A 82 2.54 4.73 23.66
CA ALA A 82 3.49 4.47 22.59
C ALA A 82 3.55 2.99 22.19
N GLU A 83 3.57 2.07 23.16
CA GLU A 83 3.62 0.63 22.90
C GLU A 83 2.41 0.15 22.08
N SER A 84 1.20 0.53 22.49
CA SER A 84 -0.01 0.16 21.75
C SER A 84 0.01 0.74 20.34
N ARG A 85 0.38 2.02 20.18
CA ARG A 85 0.45 2.66 18.86
C ARG A 85 1.47 1.97 17.95
N LEU A 86 2.65 1.63 18.45
CA LEU A 86 3.67 0.91 17.68
C LEU A 86 3.20 -0.48 17.28
N ASN A 87 2.60 -1.24 18.19
CA ASN A 87 2.06 -2.55 17.85
C ASN A 87 1.01 -2.46 16.73
N HIS A 88 0.04 -1.54 16.85
CA HIS A 88 -1.01 -1.36 15.84
C HIS A 88 -0.46 -0.82 14.51
N HIS A 89 0.56 0.04 14.54
CA HIS A 89 1.15 0.56 13.31
C HIS A 89 2.01 -0.49 12.61
N LEU A 90 2.87 -1.20 13.34
CA LEU A 90 3.69 -2.25 12.77
C LEU A 90 2.81 -3.38 12.24
N SER A 91 1.96 -3.99 13.08
CA SER A 91 1.15 -5.14 12.64
C SER A 91 0.01 -4.72 11.71
N GLY A 92 -0.81 -3.75 12.11
CA GLY A 92 -1.99 -3.33 11.36
C GLY A 92 -1.65 -2.43 10.18
N LEU A 93 -1.10 -1.24 10.43
CA LEU A 93 -0.86 -0.27 9.37
C LEU A 93 0.16 -0.75 8.34
N PHE A 94 1.26 -1.40 8.74
CA PHE A 94 2.28 -1.87 7.80
C PHE A 94 2.09 -3.33 7.42
N GLY A 95 1.98 -4.23 8.40
CA GLY A 95 1.86 -5.68 8.17
C GLY A 95 0.62 -6.05 7.37
N VAL A 96 -0.58 -5.74 7.90
CA VAL A 96 -1.85 -6.06 7.24
C VAL A 96 -1.99 -5.31 5.92
N SER A 97 -1.58 -4.03 5.81
CA SER A 97 -1.63 -3.31 4.54
C SER A 97 -0.70 -3.92 3.48
N SER A 98 0.50 -4.36 3.85
CA SER A 98 1.41 -5.02 2.90
C SER A 98 0.90 -6.41 2.50
N LEU A 99 0.27 -7.13 3.41
CA LEU A 99 -0.41 -8.40 3.11
C LEU A 99 -1.58 -8.18 2.14
N ALA A 100 -2.42 -7.18 2.39
CA ALA A 100 -3.51 -6.81 1.51
C ALA A 100 -3.00 -6.37 0.12
N TRP A 101 -1.88 -5.63 0.07
CA TRP A 101 -1.24 -5.24 -1.17
C TRP A 101 -0.68 -6.44 -1.95
N THR A 102 -0.12 -7.43 -1.25
CA THR A 102 0.23 -8.73 -1.85
C THR A 102 -0.99 -9.37 -2.50
N GLY A 103 -2.12 -9.41 -1.79
CA GLY A 103 -3.39 -9.90 -2.32
C GLY A 103 -3.82 -9.16 -3.58
N HIS A 104 -3.72 -7.83 -3.60
CA HIS A 104 -4.00 -7.04 -4.80
C HIS A 104 -3.07 -7.38 -5.98
N LEU A 105 -1.76 -7.48 -5.74
CA LEU A 105 -0.80 -7.82 -6.79
C LEU A 105 -1.06 -9.21 -7.37
N VAL A 106 -1.29 -10.19 -6.50
CA VAL A 106 -1.53 -11.60 -6.87
C VAL A 106 -2.86 -11.78 -7.61
N HIS A 107 -3.93 -11.15 -7.15
CA HIS A 107 -5.26 -11.38 -7.70
C HIS A 107 -5.66 -10.41 -8.82
N VAL A 108 -5.01 -9.24 -8.95
CA VAL A 108 -5.40 -8.21 -9.93
C VAL A 108 -4.23 -7.85 -10.84
N ALA A 109 -3.09 -7.41 -10.29
CA ALA A 109 -2.02 -6.86 -11.10
C ALA A 109 -1.33 -7.91 -11.99
N ILE A 110 -1.00 -9.08 -11.44
CA ILE A 110 -0.36 -10.18 -12.18
C ILE A 110 -1.29 -10.76 -13.27
N PRO A 111 -2.57 -11.06 -13.01
CA PRO A 111 -3.51 -11.43 -14.07
C PRO A 111 -3.61 -10.34 -15.16
N ALA A 112 -3.73 -9.07 -14.76
CA ALA A 112 -3.80 -7.95 -15.69
C ALA A 112 -2.51 -7.76 -16.52
N SER A 113 -1.34 -8.16 -16.03
CA SER A 113 -0.11 -8.17 -16.82
C SER A 113 -0.03 -9.34 -17.80
N ARG A 114 -0.86 -10.37 -17.63
CA ARG A 114 -0.99 -11.55 -18.50
C ARG A 114 -2.18 -11.45 -19.47
N GLY A 115 -2.87 -10.31 -19.50
CA GLY A 115 -4.01 -10.07 -20.38
C GLY A 115 -5.36 -10.53 -19.80
N GLU A 116 -5.40 -10.98 -18.54
CA GLU A 116 -6.63 -11.39 -17.88
C GLU A 116 -7.26 -10.24 -17.09
N SER A 117 -8.58 -10.06 -17.22
CA SER A 117 -9.31 -9.01 -16.49
C SER A 117 -9.98 -9.56 -15.24
N VAL A 118 -9.44 -9.21 -14.08
CA VAL A 118 -10.02 -9.50 -12.77
C VAL A 118 -10.53 -8.21 -12.15
N ARG A 119 -11.83 -8.17 -11.81
CA ARG A 119 -12.57 -7.01 -11.28
C ARG A 119 -13.57 -7.49 -10.23
N TRP A 120 -14.20 -6.56 -9.53
CA TRP A 120 -15.13 -6.88 -8.44
C TRP A 120 -16.26 -7.85 -8.80
N ASN A 121 -16.69 -7.89 -10.07
CA ASN A 121 -17.75 -8.77 -10.55
C ASN A 121 -17.32 -10.22 -10.79
N ASN A 122 -16.02 -10.53 -10.86
CA ASN A 122 -15.51 -11.90 -11.10
C ASN A 122 -14.35 -12.30 -10.17
N PHE A 123 -13.89 -11.41 -9.28
CA PHE A 123 -12.75 -11.63 -8.40
C PHE A 123 -12.86 -12.90 -7.54
N LEU A 124 -14.08 -13.26 -7.15
CA LEU A 124 -14.34 -14.44 -6.32
C LEU A 124 -14.37 -15.75 -7.13
N ASP A 125 -14.50 -15.67 -8.45
CA ASP A 125 -14.63 -16.83 -9.33
C ASP A 125 -13.33 -17.15 -10.08
N VAL A 126 -12.40 -16.18 -10.17
CA VAL A 126 -11.12 -16.35 -10.84
C VAL A 126 -10.03 -16.70 -9.82
N LEU A 127 -9.46 -17.90 -9.96
CA LEU A 127 -8.33 -18.31 -9.13
C LEU A 127 -7.06 -17.55 -9.55
N PRO A 128 -6.29 -16.99 -8.60
CA PRO A 128 -5.01 -16.36 -8.92
C PRO A 128 -3.95 -17.38 -9.38
N HIS A 129 -4.14 -18.67 -9.04
CA HIS A 129 -3.24 -19.76 -9.38
C HIS A 129 -4.05 -21.00 -9.83
N PRO A 130 -3.64 -21.74 -10.88
CA PRO A 130 -4.41 -22.88 -11.41
C PRO A 130 -4.70 -23.98 -10.39
N GLN A 131 -3.82 -24.17 -9.42
CA GLN A 131 -3.97 -25.17 -8.35
C GLN A 131 -4.70 -24.63 -7.10
N GLY A 132 -5.21 -23.40 -7.16
CA GLY A 132 -5.83 -22.72 -6.02
C GLY A 132 -4.89 -22.62 -4.81
N LEU A 133 -5.48 -22.72 -3.61
CA LEU A 133 -4.75 -22.69 -2.34
C LEU A 133 -4.21 -24.05 -1.90
N GLY A 134 -4.50 -25.15 -2.61
CA GLY A 134 -4.02 -26.49 -2.25
C GLY A 134 -2.51 -26.53 -1.97
N PRO A 135 -1.67 -26.05 -2.91
CA PRO A 135 -0.23 -25.87 -2.73
C PRO A 135 0.24 -25.20 -1.44
N LEU A 136 -0.50 -24.20 -0.97
CA LEU A 136 -0.14 -23.44 0.23
C LEU A 136 -0.17 -24.33 1.49
N PHE A 137 -1.09 -25.28 1.54
CA PHE A 137 -1.27 -26.18 2.68
C PHE A 137 -0.44 -27.46 2.57
N THR A 138 -0.03 -27.84 1.36
CA THR A 138 0.76 -29.07 1.12
C THR A 138 2.25 -28.80 0.89
N GLY A 139 2.67 -27.54 0.74
CA GLY A 139 4.07 -27.17 0.50
C GLY A 139 4.62 -27.63 -0.87
N ALA A 140 3.77 -27.77 -1.88
CA ALA A 140 4.11 -28.27 -3.22
C ALA A 140 3.34 -27.49 -4.30
N GLY A 141 3.83 -27.36 -5.54
CA GLY A 141 3.09 -26.71 -6.64
C GLY A 141 3.94 -25.80 -7.52
N THR A 142 3.30 -25.10 -8.48
CA THR A 142 3.96 -24.10 -9.32
C THR A 142 3.99 -22.71 -8.67
N ALA A 143 5.01 -21.91 -8.98
CA ALA A 143 5.26 -20.65 -8.29
C ALA A 143 4.44 -19.48 -8.89
N ILE A 144 3.63 -18.81 -8.05
CA ILE A 144 3.07 -17.49 -8.33
C ILE A 144 3.94 -16.35 -7.77
N LEU A 145 4.71 -16.65 -6.73
CA LEU A 145 5.66 -15.75 -6.08
C LEU A 145 7.07 -16.19 -6.46
N THR A 146 7.92 -15.24 -6.87
CA THR A 146 9.26 -15.55 -7.37
C THR A 146 10.33 -14.73 -6.66
N LEU A 147 11.59 -15.05 -6.95
CA LEU A 147 12.76 -14.27 -6.52
C LEU A 147 13.77 -14.24 -7.68
N LEU A 148 13.32 -13.75 -8.83
CA LEU A 148 14.11 -13.77 -10.07
C LEU A 148 15.26 -12.76 -10.02
N GLY A 149 15.00 -11.58 -9.45
CA GLY A 149 15.92 -10.45 -9.49
C GLY A 149 16.02 -9.82 -10.88
N GLY A 150 16.78 -8.72 -10.96
CA GLY A 150 16.94 -7.96 -12.21
C GLY A 150 15.64 -7.31 -12.70
N PHE A 151 15.52 -7.20 -14.02
CA PHE A 151 14.41 -6.49 -14.67
C PHE A 151 13.75 -7.36 -15.73
N HIS A 152 12.44 -7.20 -15.88
CA HIS A 152 11.67 -7.78 -16.96
C HIS A 152 12.15 -7.22 -18.31
N PRO A 153 12.53 -8.06 -19.29
CA PRO A 153 13.30 -7.63 -20.46
C PRO A 153 12.55 -6.69 -21.40
N GLN A 154 11.21 -6.70 -21.38
CA GLN A 154 10.41 -5.84 -22.27
C GLN A 154 10.06 -4.50 -21.62
N THR A 155 9.77 -4.50 -20.32
CA THR A 155 9.33 -3.30 -19.60
C THR A 155 10.48 -2.58 -18.89
N GLN A 156 11.63 -3.25 -18.75
CA GLN A 156 12.81 -2.77 -18.01
C GLN A 156 12.46 -2.36 -16.57
N SER A 157 11.49 -3.05 -15.97
CA SER A 157 10.98 -2.83 -14.62
C SER A 157 11.13 -4.08 -13.76
N LEU A 158 10.95 -3.97 -12.44
CA LEU A 158 10.93 -5.13 -11.55
C LEU A 158 9.81 -6.10 -11.93
N TRP A 159 10.00 -7.39 -11.64
CA TRP A 159 8.99 -8.42 -11.83
C TRP A 159 7.83 -8.23 -10.84
N LEU A 160 6.58 -8.25 -11.33
CA LEU A 160 5.38 -8.18 -10.49
C LEU A 160 5.31 -9.32 -9.46
N THR A 161 5.77 -10.51 -9.83
CA THR A 161 5.83 -11.69 -8.94
C THR A 161 6.89 -11.55 -7.86
N ASP A 162 8.01 -10.86 -8.13
CA ASP A 162 9.02 -10.52 -7.12
C ASP A 162 8.49 -9.40 -6.19
N MET A 163 7.81 -8.38 -6.73
CA MET A 163 7.16 -7.34 -5.92
C MET A 163 6.10 -7.93 -4.99
N ALA A 164 5.26 -8.85 -5.48
CA ALA A 164 4.27 -9.55 -4.67
C ALA A 164 4.94 -10.36 -3.55
N HIS A 165 6.00 -11.11 -3.87
CA HIS A 165 6.74 -11.87 -2.88
C HIS A 165 7.39 -10.96 -1.83
N HIS A 166 7.99 -9.85 -2.26
CA HIS A 166 8.57 -8.85 -1.37
C HIS A 166 7.54 -8.33 -0.37
N HIS A 167 6.35 -7.92 -0.84
CA HIS A 167 5.29 -7.43 0.02
C HIS A 167 4.78 -8.49 1.01
N LEU A 168 4.72 -9.75 0.60
CA LEU A 168 4.36 -10.86 1.50
C LEU A 168 5.42 -11.03 2.59
N ALA A 169 6.70 -11.06 2.21
CA ALA A 169 7.81 -11.23 3.13
C ALA A 169 7.85 -10.11 4.18
N ILE A 170 7.76 -8.84 3.76
CA ILE A 170 7.75 -7.72 4.72
C ILE A 170 6.46 -7.68 5.54
N ALA A 171 5.34 -8.17 5.03
CA ALA A 171 4.11 -8.26 5.81
C ALA A 171 4.31 -9.17 7.02
N PHE A 172 4.92 -10.35 6.84
CA PHE A 172 5.24 -11.24 7.95
C PHE A 172 6.18 -10.60 8.96
N ILE A 173 7.23 -9.90 8.50
CA ILE A 173 8.17 -9.20 9.39
C ILE A 173 7.41 -8.19 10.27
N PHE A 174 6.57 -7.36 9.66
CA PHE A 174 5.84 -6.32 10.38
C PHE A 174 4.71 -6.87 11.27
N LEU A 175 4.04 -7.94 10.85
CA LEU A 175 3.06 -8.63 11.68
C LEU A 175 3.72 -9.15 12.96
N VAL A 176 4.87 -9.83 12.86
CA VAL A 176 5.58 -10.32 14.04
C VAL A 176 6.13 -9.16 14.88
N ALA A 177 6.76 -8.16 14.26
CA ALA A 177 7.30 -6.98 14.96
C ALA A 177 6.22 -6.21 15.74
N GLY A 178 4.99 -6.15 15.22
CA GLY A 178 3.87 -5.50 15.90
C GLY A 178 3.31 -6.24 17.11
N HIS A 179 3.88 -7.39 17.49
CA HIS A 179 3.54 -8.12 18.72
C HIS A 179 4.64 -8.01 19.79
N MET A 180 5.62 -7.11 19.61
CA MET A 180 6.79 -7.03 20.46
C MET A 180 6.55 -6.24 21.76
N TYR A 181 5.75 -5.17 21.72
CA TYR A 181 5.60 -4.28 22.88
C TYR A 181 4.42 -4.65 23.78
N ARG A 182 4.56 -4.40 25.08
CA ARG A 182 3.57 -4.77 26.08
C ARG A 182 2.33 -3.90 25.97
N THR A 183 1.17 -4.52 25.98
CA THR A 183 -0.14 -3.87 26.09
C THR A 183 -0.89 -4.40 27.32
N ASN A 184 -2.21 -4.20 27.38
CA ASN A 184 -3.05 -4.70 28.47
C ASN A 184 -3.18 -6.24 28.53
N PHE A 185 -2.60 -6.97 27.57
CA PHE A 185 -2.52 -8.43 27.59
C PHE A 185 -1.34 -8.97 28.43
N GLY A 186 -0.54 -8.11 29.05
CA GLY A 186 0.48 -8.50 30.04
C GLY A 186 1.77 -9.10 29.48
N ILE A 187 1.85 -9.39 28.19
CA ILE A 187 3.04 -9.94 27.52
C ILE A 187 3.63 -8.90 26.56
N GLY A 188 4.96 -8.86 26.47
CA GLY A 188 5.74 -7.95 25.61
C GLY A 188 6.72 -7.07 26.38
N HIS A 189 7.44 -6.22 25.65
CA HIS A 189 8.45 -5.30 26.19
C HIS A 189 7.86 -3.93 26.54
N SER A 190 8.29 -3.33 27.67
CA SER A 190 8.15 -1.88 27.85
C SER A 190 9.33 -1.18 27.20
N ILE A 191 9.06 -0.14 26.43
CA ILE A 191 10.12 0.66 25.78
C ILE A 191 10.98 1.34 26.83
N LYS A 192 10.36 1.79 27.93
CA LYS A 192 11.08 2.42 29.04
C LYS A 192 12.09 1.45 29.67
N ASP A 193 11.68 0.22 29.97
CA ASP A 193 12.56 -0.78 30.58
C ASP A 193 13.71 -1.16 29.63
N LEU A 194 13.41 -1.31 28.34
CA LEU A 194 14.41 -1.58 27.31
C LEU A 194 15.44 -0.46 27.21
N LEU A 195 14.96 0.78 27.22
CA LEU A 195 15.81 1.95 27.30
C LEU A 195 16.64 1.83 28.57
N GLU A 196 16.07 1.88 29.77
CA GLU A 196 16.80 1.92 31.06
C GLU A 196 17.88 0.82 31.22
N ALA A 197 17.68 -0.35 30.62
CA ALA A 197 18.64 -1.45 30.60
C ALA A 197 19.75 -1.34 29.54
N HIS A 198 19.58 -0.47 28.54
CA HIS A 198 20.55 -0.19 27.48
C HIS A 198 21.68 0.72 28.00
N ILE A 199 22.57 0.12 28.79
CA ILE A 199 23.78 0.73 29.31
C ILE A 199 25.02 0.08 28.67
N PRO A 200 26.07 0.87 28.34
CA PRO A 200 27.24 0.36 27.66
C PRO A 200 28.07 -0.55 28.58
N PRO A 201 28.63 -1.66 28.06
CA PRO A 201 29.37 -2.63 28.87
C PRO A 201 30.61 -2.05 29.55
N GLY A 202 31.16 -0.94 29.03
CA GLY A 202 32.41 -0.33 29.50
C GLY A 202 32.26 0.82 30.51
N GLY A 203 31.05 1.19 30.95
CA GLY A 203 30.81 2.18 32.02
C GLY A 203 31.33 3.61 31.79
N ARG A 204 31.93 3.91 30.63
CA ARG A 204 32.65 5.16 30.34
C ARG A 204 31.87 6.21 29.56
N LEU A 205 30.61 5.91 29.18
CA LEU A 205 29.79 6.80 28.34
C LEU A 205 28.59 7.43 29.10
N GLY A 206 28.58 7.36 30.43
CA GLY A 206 27.47 7.88 31.26
C GLY A 206 26.32 6.88 31.45
N ARG A 207 25.24 7.32 32.12
CA ARG A 207 24.02 6.51 32.38
C ARG A 207 22.86 6.78 31.42
N GLY A 208 23.06 7.65 30.42
CA GLY A 208 22.08 7.88 29.36
C GLY A 208 22.08 6.73 28.36
N HIS A 209 20.94 6.50 27.71
CA HIS A 209 20.86 5.68 26.49
C HIS A 209 21.53 6.37 25.33
#